data_AF-A0A409X5D0-F1
#
_entry.id   AF-A0A409X5D0-F1
#
_cell.length_a   1.000
_cell.length_b   1.000
_cell.length_c   1.000
_cell.angle_alpha   90.00
_cell.angle_beta   90.00
_cell.angle_gamma   90.00
#
_symmetry.space_group_name_H-M   'P 1'
#
loop_
_entity.id
_entity.type
_entity.pdbx_description
1 polymer ?
#
loop_
_entity_poly.entity_id
_entity_poly.type
_entity_poly.pdbx_seq_one_letter_code
_entity_poly.pdbx_strand_id
1 'polypeptide(L)'
;MTTPLSLIVDLLRHDISNGITELEIKLPLGTYNSLEDIERGLKDHNIKLLDSHLVHPAFDSIRRVIIGVEAEMTKSGSNCQPPRLIEKWRSYVESQLPLLLEKKPDTEVYVRWKE
;
A
#
# COMPACT_ATOMS: atom_id res chain seq x y z
N MET A 1 3.54 -12.44 -16.09
CA MET A 1 3.19 -12.68 -14.68
C MET A 1 4.42 -12.34 -13.85
N THR A 2 4.55 -11.07 -13.49
CA THR A 2 5.63 -10.61 -12.60
C THR A 2 5.24 -10.98 -11.18
N THR A 3 6.00 -11.91 -10.61
CA THR A 3 5.99 -12.21 -9.17
C THR A 3 6.01 -10.89 -8.40
N PRO A 4 5.24 -10.72 -7.32
CA PRO A 4 5.40 -9.56 -6.45
C PRO A 4 6.81 -9.68 -5.89
N LEU A 5 7.73 -8.86 -6.43
CA LEU A 5 9.03 -8.68 -5.83
C LEU A 5 8.74 -8.25 -4.41
N SER A 6 9.18 -9.07 -3.44
CA SER A 6 9.09 -8.72 -2.03
C SER A 6 9.55 -7.28 -1.92
N LEU A 7 8.78 -6.46 -1.23
CA LEU A 7 9.07 -5.03 -1.09
C LEU A 7 10.51 -4.82 -0.60
N ILE A 8 11.02 -5.74 0.24
CA ILE A 8 12.43 -5.81 0.62
C ILE A 8 13.38 -6.11 -0.55
N VAL A 9 13.04 -6.98 -1.50
CA VAL A 9 13.88 -7.22 -2.69
C VAL A 9 14.02 -5.96 -3.54
N ASP A 10 12.97 -5.13 -3.67
CA ASP A 10 13.11 -3.83 -4.33
C ASP A 10 13.88 -2.82 -3.44
N LEU A 11 13.63 -2.76 -2.12
CA LEU A 11 14.41 -1.92 -1.20
C LEU A 11 15.91 -2.30 -1.19
N LEU A 12 16.23 -3.58 -1.26
CA LEU A 12 17.60 -4.13 -1.32
C LEU A 12 18.22 -3.99 -2.71
N ARG A 13 17.45 -4.16 -3.79
CA ARG A 13 17.92 -3.96 -5.18
C ARG A 13 18.28 -2.50 -5.46
N HIS A 14 17.57 -1.58 -4.82
CA HIS A 14 17.82 -0.15 -4.98
C HIS A 14 18.86 0.40 -4.01
N ASP A 15 19.55 -0.47 -3.25
CA ASP A 15 20.68 -0.12 -2.38
C ASP A 15 20.35 1.12 -1.55
N ILE A 16 19.20 1.07 -0.88
CA ILE A 16 18.63 2.23 -0.18
C ILE A 16 19.64 2.73 0.83
N SER A 17 20.30 3.82 0.43
CA SER A 17 21.24 4.56 1.24
C SER A 17 20.58 4.87 2.57
N ASN A 18 21.35 4.77 3.66
CA ASN A 18 20.94 5.18 5.01
C ASN A 18 20.44 6.64 5.11
N GLY A 19 20.46 7.40 4.01
CA GLY A 19 19.87 8.74 3.88
C GLY A 19 18.40 8.78 3.44
N ILE A 20 17.75 7.66 3.10
CA ILE A 20 16.32 7.68 2.76
C ILE A 20 15.48 7.81 4.03
N THR A 21 14.94 9.01 4.23
CA THR A 21 14.06 9.33 5.34
C THR A 21 12.58 9.14 5.01
N GLU A 22 12.22 9.05 3.73
CA GLU A 22 10.85 8.90 3.26
C GLU A 22 10.72 7.73 2.28
N LEU A 23 9.81 6.80 2.56
CA LEU A 23 9.51 5.65 1.72
C LEU A 23 8.07 5.73 1.22
N GLU A 24 7.86 5.88 -0.09
CA GLU A 24 6.53 5.77 -0.71
C GLU A 24 6.35 4.40 -1.37
N ILE A 25 5.27 3.70 -1.01
CA ILE A 25 4.87 2.41 -1.55
C ILE A 25 3.55 2.61 -2.29
N LYS A 26 3.56 2.39 -3.60
CA LYS A 26 2.34 2.42 -4.41
C LYS A 26 1.87 1.01 -4.69
N LEU A 27 0.60 0.73 -4.37
CA LEU A 27 -0.09 -0.52 -4.66
C LEU A 27 -0.97 -0.28 -5.89
N PRO A 28 -0.50 -0.65 -7.10
CA PRO A 28 -1.29 -0.50 -8.31
C PRO A 28 -2.41 -1.55 -8.31
N LEU A 29 -3.62 -1.09 -8.05
CA LEU A 29 -4.80 -1.90 -8.27
C LEU A 29 -5.15 -1.78 -9.76
N GLY A 30 -5.15 -2.91 -10.48
CA GLY A 30 -5.45 -2.95 -11.91
C GLY A 30 -6.85 -2.44 -12.26
N THR A 31 -7.20 -2.50 -13.54
CA THR A 31 -8.55 -2.11 -13.99
C THR A 31 -9.58 -3.13 -13.50
N TYR A 32 -10.46 -2.71 -12.61
CA TYR A 32 -11.45 -3.60 -12.01
C TYR A 32 -12.86 -3.30 -12.51
N ASN A 33 -13.62 -4.36 -12.76
CA ASN A 33 -15.01 -4.30 -13.24
C ASN A 33 -16.02 -4.20 -12.08
N SER A 34 -15.60 -4.53 -10.87
CA SER A 34 -16.45 -4.51 -9.67
C SER A 34 -15.67 -4.12 -8.41
N LEU A 35 -16.38 -3.73 -7.35
CA LEU A 35 -15.81 -3.44 -6.04
C LEU A 35 -15.23 -4.68 -5.35
N GLU A 36 -15.83 -5.85 -5.59
CA GLU A 36 -15.35 -7.13 -5.05
C GLU A 36 -13.97 -7.49 -5.62
N ASP A 37 -13.73 -7.14 -6.89
CA ASP A 37 -12.42 -7.36 -7.51
C ASP A 37 -11.34 -6.47 -6.89
N ILE A 38 -11.69 -5.25 -6.46
CA ILE A 38 -10.77 -4.33 -5.76
C ILE A 38 -10.42 -4.88 -4.38
N GLU A 39 -11.41 -5.35 -3.61
CA GLU A 39 -11.16 -5.97 -2.31
C GLU A 39 -10.31 -7.25 -2.44
N ARG A 40 -10.53 -8.04 -3.49
CA ARG A 40 -9.68 -9.19 -3.81
C ARG A 40 -8.26 -8.75 -4.16
N GLY A 41 -8.11 -7.73 -5.01
CA GLY A 41 -6.82 -7.16 -5.38
C GLY A 41 -6.02 -6.68 -4.18
N LEU A 42 -6.66 -6.02 -3.21
CA LEU A 42 -6.01 -5.60 -1.96
C LEU A 42 -5.52 -6.79 -1.12
N LYS A 43 -6.32 -7.86 -1.04
CA LYS A 43 -5.92 -9.09 -0.33
C LYS A 43 -4.74 -9.80 -1.03
N ASP A 44 -4.72 -9.80 -2.35
CA ASP A 44 -3.68 -10.47 -3.15
C ASP A 44 -2.31 -9.79 -3.02
N HIS A 45 -2.27 -8.49 -2.73
CA HIS A 45 -1.02 -7.74 -2.52
C HIS A 45 -0.26 -8.12 -1.23
N ASN A 46 -0.84 -8.95 -0.35
CA ASN A 46 -0.19 -9.44 0.88
C ASN A 46 0.47 -8.32 1.71
N ILE A 47 -0.23 -7.20 1.86
CA ILE A 47 0.25 -5.96 2.50
C ILE A 47 0.88 -6.23 3.89
N LYS A 48 0.33 -7.18 4.64
CA LYS A 48 0.85 -7.64 5.94
C LYS A 48 2.33 -8.08 5.95
N LEU A 49 2.92 -8.40 4.79
CA LEU A 49 4.34 -8.73 4.69
C LEU A 49 5.25 -7.55 5.07
N LEU A 50 4.78 -6.31 4.91
CA LEU A 50 5.50 -5.11 5.33
C LEU A 50 5.88 -5.16 6.82
N ASP A 51 4.96 -5.57 7.68
CA ASP A 51 5.22 -5.70 9.12
C ASP A 51 6.34 -6.70 9.42
N SER A 52 6.39 -7.81 8.66
CA SER A 52 7.46 -8.82 8.78
C SER A 52 8.84 -8.30 8.36
N HIS A 53 8.86 -7.19 7.63
CA HIS A 53 10.05 -6.59 7.06
C HIS A 53 10.59 -5.40 7.90
N LEU A 54 9.82 -4.93 8.88
CA LEU A 54 10.22 -3.87 9.83
C LEU A 54 11.35 -4.25 10.80
N VAL A 55 11.74 -5.52 10.83
CA VAL A 55 12.90 -5.98 11.62
C VAL A 55 14.22 -5.66 10.93
N HIS A 56 14.20 -5.25 9.66
CA HIS A 56 15.41 -4.96 8.92
C HIS A 56 16.00 -3.58 9.32
N PRO A 57 17.31 -3.47 9.62
CA PRO A 57 17.94 -2.22 10.09
C PRO A 57 17.77 -1.01 9.15
N ALA A 58 17.61 -1.24 7.85
CA ALA A 58 17.36 -0.17 6.89
C ALA A 58 16.09 0.65 7.22
N PHE A 59 15.09 0.05 7.88
CA PHE A 59 13.87 0.75 8.32
C PHE A 59 14.10 1.72 9.48
N ASP A 60 15.23 1.62 10.19
CA ASP A 60 15.57 2.57 11.25
C ASP A 60 15.83 3.97 10.68
N SER A 61 16.34 4.05 9.45
CA SER A 61 16.67 5.31 8.76
C SER A 61 15.43 6.01 8.20
N ILE A 62 14.38 5.24 7.91
CA ILE A 62 13.13 5.72 7.32
C ILE A 62 12.30 6.39 8.42
N ARG A 63 12.05 7.69 8.32
CA ARG A 63 11.24 8.45 9.28
C ARG A 63 9.77 8.43 8.93
N ARG A 64 9.45 8.52 7.64
CA ARG A 64 8.07 8.58 7.11
C ARG A 64 7.85 7.47 6.10
N VAL A 65 6.73 6.77 6.23
CA VAL A 65 6.28 5.77 5.26
C VAL A 65 4.94 6.24 4.70
N ILE A 66 4.80 6.21 3.38
CA ILE A 66 3.58 6.58 2.68
C ILE A 66 3.11 5.34 1.92
N ILE A 67 1.87 4.92 2.14
CA ILE A 67 1.26 3.78 1.47
C ILE A 67 0.09 4.31 0.64
N GLY A 68 0.32 4.34 -0.67
CA GLY A 68 -0.66 4.77 -1.65
C GLY A 68 -1.34 3.58 -2.31
N VAL A 69 -2.67 3.55 -2.25
CA VAL A 69 -3.49 2.64 -3.06
C VAL A 69 -4.15 3.45 -4.17
N GLU A 70 -3.86 3.09 -5.41
CA GLU A 70 -4.48 3.71 -6.59
C GLU A 70 -5.39 2.71 -7.28
N ALA A 71 -6.69 2.96 -7.25
CA ALA A 71 -7.69 2.12 -7.89
C ALA A 71 -8.18 2.73 -9.21
N GLU A 72 -8.28 1.92 -10.26
CA GLU A 72 -8.82 2.30 -11.56
C GLU A 72 -10.12 1.52 -11.83
N MET A 73 -11.24 2.22 -12.01
CA MET A 73 -12.55 1.59 -12.27
C MET A 73 -12.97 1.82 -13.72
N THR A 74 -13.51 0.78 -14.37
CA THR A 74 -14.07 0.95 -15.72
C THR A 74 -15.29 1.86 -15.68
N LYS A 75 -15.47 2.71 -16.70
CA LYS A 75 -16.51 3.77 -16.79
C LYS A 75 -17.94 3.30 -16.48
N SER A 76 -18.22 2.01 -16.59
CA SER A 76 -19.52 1.39 -16.29
C SER A 76 -19.88 1.37 -14.79
N GLY A 77 -18.90 1.56 -13.89
CA GLY A 77 -19.10 1.60 -12.43
C GLY A 77 -19.21 3.01 -11.82
N SER A 78 -19.16 4.07 -12.63
CA SER A 78 -18.93 5.45 -12.15
C SER A 78 -20.10 6.10 -11.40
N ASN A 79 -21.27 5.44 -11.28
CA ASN A 79 -22.49 6.11 -10.82
C ASN A 79 -22.69 6.15 -9.30
N CYS A 80 -21.81 5.58 -8.50
CA CYS A 80 -21.77 5.80 -7.05
C CYS A 80 -20.36 5.51 -6.56
N GLN A 81 -19.54 6.55 -6.39
CA GLN A 81 -18.26 6.48 -5.70
C GLN A 81 -18.43 7.02 -4.28
N PRO A 82 -19.04 6.25 -3.34
CA PRO A 82 -19.22 6.75 -1.99
C PRO A 82 -17.84 6.91 -1.33
N PRO A 83 -17.54 8.08 -0.72
CA PRO A 83 -16.36 8.29 0.12
C PRO A 83 -16.14 7.17 1.16
N ARG A 84 -17.22 6.53 1.59
CA ARG A 84 -17.23 5.38 2.50
C ARG A 84 -16.44 4.16 1.99
N LEU A 85 -16.32 3.95 0.67
CA LEU A 85 -15.52 2.85 0.12
C LEU A 85 -14.02 3.11 0.24
N ILE A 86 -13.60 4.34 -0.06
CA ILE A 86 -12.21 4.79 0.09
C ILE A 86 -11.78 4.64 1.55
N GLU A 87 -12.62 5.10 2.49
CA GLU A 87 -12.38 4.93 3.92
C GLU A 87 -12.30 3.46 4.32
N LYS A 88 -13.21 2.61 3.83
CA LYS A 88 -13.20 1.17 4.12
C LYS A 88 -11.89 0.51 3.67
N TRP A 89 -11.41 0.84 2.47
CA TRP A 89 -10.14 0.30 1.96
C TRP A 89 -8.95 0.85 2.71
N ARG A 90 -8.96 2.14 3.07
CA ARG A 90 -7.92 2.74 3.91
C ARG A 90 -7.83 2.03 5.26
N SER A 91 -8.96 1.87 5.95
CA SER A 91 -9.01 1.15 7.23
C SER A 91 -8.59 -0.32 7.08
N TYR A 92 -8.91 -0.96 5.96
CA TYR A 92 -8.41 -2.31 5.69
C TYR A 92 -6.88 -2.32 5.62
N VAL A 93 -6.26 -1.44 4.84
CA VAL A 93 -4.79 -1.35 4.72
C VAL A 93 -4.14 -1.08 6.08
N GLU A 94 -4.66 -0.10 6.83
CA GLU A 94 -4.19 0.21 8.18
C GLU A 94 -4.28 -1.01 9.12
N SER A 95 -5.37 -1.78 9.05
CA SER A 95 -5.55 -2.99 9.86
C SER A 95 -4.54 -4.12 9.55
N GLN A 96 -3.93 -4.10 8.37
CA GLN A 96 -2.92 -5.09 7.99
C GLN A 96 -1.51 -4.72 8.46
N LEU A 97 -1.32 -3.51 9.00
CA LEU A 97 -0.01 -2.92 9.30
C LEU A 97 0.12 -2.40 10.75
N PRO A 98 -0.37 -3.15 11.76
CA PRO A 98 -0.35 -2.67 13.14
C PRO A 98 1.06 -2.34 13.64
N LEU A 99 2.09 -3.12 13.28
CA LEU A 99 3.45 -2.89 13.76
C LEU A 99 4.11 -1.69 13.06
N LEU A 100 3.82 -1.47 11.78
CA LEU A 100 4.31 -0.28 11.06
C LEU A 100 3.74 0.98 11.69
N LEU A 101 2.43 1.01 11.93
CA LEU A 101 1.76 2.16 12.55
C LEU A 101 2.23 2.41 13.99
N GLU A 102 2.56 1.35 14.74
CA GLU A 102 3.13 1.47 16.08
C GLU A 102 4.56 2.06 16.04
N LYS A 103 5.42 1.53 15.16
CA LYS A 103 6.83 1.95 15.08
C LYS A 103 7.04 3.27 14.36
N LYS A 104 6.15 3.62 13.43
CA LYS A 104 6.22 4.82 12.57
C LYS A 104 4.83 5.49 12.60
N PRO A 105 4.48 6.20 13.68
CA PRO A 105 3.17 6.82 13.83
C PRO A 105 2.89 7.91 12.78
N ASP A 106 3.93 8.47 12.15
CA ASP A 106 3.84 9.42 11.05
C ASP A 106 3.56 8.74 9.68
N THR A 107 3.21 7.45 9.68
CA THR A 107 2.87 6.72 8.45
C THR A 107 1.56 7.25 7.87
N GLU A 108 1.57 7.56 6.59
CA GLU A 108 0.38 7.99 5.86
C GLU A 108 -0.15 6.87 4.98
N VAL A 109 -1.45 6.58 5.10
CA VAL A 109 -2.15 5.67 4.20
C VAL A 109 -3.18 6.48 3.42
N TYR A 110 -3.06 6.48 2.09
CA TYR A 110 -4.06 7.10 1.22
C TYR A 110 -4.60 6.09 0.23
N VAL A 111 -5.88 6.25 -0.08
CA VAL A 111 -6.55 5.50 -1.14
C VAL A 111 -7.19 6.52 -2.07
N ARG A 112 -6.90 6.42 -3.36
CA ARG A 112 -7.44 7.35 -4.36
C ARG A 112 -7.85 6.63 -5.63
N TRP A 113 -8.79 7.24 -6.34
CA TRP A 113 -9.08 6.87 -7.71
C TRP A 113 -7.98 7.40 -8.62
N LYS A 114 -7.56 6.58 -9.56
CA LYS A 114 -6.69 6.99 -10.66
C LYS A 114 -7.56 7.70 -11.70
N GLU A 115 -7.23 8.96 -11.97
CA GLU A 115 -7.89 9.79 -12.99
C GLU A 115 -7.46 9.40 -14.42
#